data_AF-A0A944BF43-F1
#
_entry.id   AF-A0A944BF43-F1
#
_cell.length_a   1.000
_cell.length_b   1.000
_cell.length_c   1.000
_cell.angle_alpha   90.00
_cell.angle_beta   90.00
_cell.angle_gamma   90.00
#
_symmetry.space_group_name_H-M   'P 1'
#
loop_
_entity.id
_entity.type
_entity.pdbx_description
1 polymer ?
#
loop_
_entity_poly.entity_id
_entity_poly.type
_entity_poly.pdbx_seq_one_letter_code
_entity_poly.pdbx_strand_id
1 'polypeptide(L)' 'DEIYITNFWETLVYKVVEAKIIDPNDSKNIYIQANKSLVTLSTCHPYPYNYQRYLVYAELVEN' A
#
# COMPACT_ATOMS: atom_id res chain seq x y z
N ASP A 1 -6.31 -0.98 10.73
CA ASP A 1 -4.91 -1.43 10.85
C ASP A 1 -3.94 -0.29 10.62
N GLU A 2 -2.74 -0.41 11.15
CA GLU A 2 -1.67 0.59 11.06
C GLU A 2 -0.40 -0.06 10.51
N ILE A 3 0.39 0.72 9.78
CA ILE A 3 1.69 0.35 9.24
C ILE A 3 2.72 1.30 9.83
N TYR A 4 3.78 0.75 10.39
CA TYR A 4 4.89 1.48 10.99
C TYR A 4 6.11 1.37 10.07
N ILE A 5 6.61 2.50 9.58
CA ILE A 5 7.84 2.55 8.78
C ILE A 5 8.89 3.33 9.55
N THR A 6 9.90 2.62 10.05
CA THR A 6 11.07 3.22 10.71
C THR A 6 12.19 3.39 9.71
N ASN A 7 12.66 4.63 9.52
CA ASN A 7 13.87 4.96 8.78
C ASN A 7 14.96 5.44 9.76
N PHE A 8 16.08 5.95 9.25
CA PHE A 8 17.18 6.42 10.11
C PHE A 8 16.85 7.63 10.98
N TRP A 9 15.83 8.41 10.63
CA TRP A 9 15.50 9.68 11.25
C TRP A 9 14.29 9.57 12.18
N GLU A 10 13.29 8.77 11.81
CA GLU A 10 12.00 8.74 12.48
C GLU A 10 11.23 7.44 12.24
N THR A 11 10.08 7.32 12.91
CA THR A 11 9.05 6.32 12.61
C THR A 11 7.80 7.02 12.14
N LEU A 12 7.39 6.69 10.91
CA LEU A 12 6.14 7.18 10.31
C LEU A 12 5.04 6.15 10.53
N VAL A 13 3.85 6.62 10.92
CA VAL A 13 2.67 5.78 11.14
C VAL A 13 1.65 6.07 10.02
N TYR A 14 1.24 5.02 9.32
CA TYR A 14 0.24 5.07 8.26
C TYR A 14 -0.99 4.27 8.68
N LYS A 15 -2.19 4.78 8.41
CA LYS A 15 -3.45 4.07 8.67
C LYS A 15 -3.96 3.43 7.38
N VAL A 16 -4.27 2.14 7.43
CA VAL A 16 -4.86 1.43 6.29
C VAL A 16 -6.23 2.01 5.96
N VAL A 17 -6.44 2.38 4.70
CA VAL A 17 -7.67 3.01 4.20
C VAL A 17 -8.42 2.13 3.20
N GLU A 18 -7.72 1.28 2.46
CA GLU A 18 -8.33 0.45 1.42
C GLU A 18 -7.48 -0.80 1.12
N ALA A 19 -8.12 -1.87 0.65
CA ALA A 19 -7.45 -3.00 0.03
C ALA A 19 -8.12 -3.38 -1.30
N LYS A 20 -7.32 -3.81 -2.28
CA LYS A 20 -7.80 -4.19 -3.62
C LYS A 20 -7.08 -5.44 -4.14
N ILE A 21 -7.78 -6.21 -4.96
CA ILE A 21 -7.18 -7.26 -5.81
C ILE A 21 -7.19 -6.76 -7.24
N ILE A 22 -6.03 -6.75 -7.90
CA ILE A 22 -5.87 -6.24 -9.27
C ILE A 22 -5.18 -7.24 -10.18
N ASP A 23 -5.32 -7.03 -11.49
CA ASP A 23 -4.47 -7.69 -12.50
C ASP A 23 -3.02 -7.19 -12.38
N PRO A 24 -2.01 -8.07 -12.55
CA PRO A 24 -0.60 -7.66 -12.47
C PRO A 24 -0.20 -6.57 -13.46
N ASN A 25 -0.92 -6.41 -14.58
CA ASN A 25 -0.64 -5.38 -15.57
C ASN A 25 -1.33 -4.03 -15.28
N ASP A 26 -2.22 -3.97 -14.29
CA ASP A 26 -2.96 -2.75 -13.94
C ASP A 26 -2.17 -1.83 -12.99
N SER A 27 -1.00 -1.38 -13.48
CA SER A 27 -0.06 -0.55 -12.71
C SER A 27 -0.61 0.81 -12.29
N LYS A 28 -1.70 1.29 -12.93
CA LYS A 28 -2.32 2.60 -12.62
C LYS A 28 -2.78 2.70 -11.16
N ASN A 29 -3.08 1.55 -10.55
CA ASN A 29 -3.49 1.45 -9.14
C ASN A 29 -2.41 1.85 -8.13
N ILE A 30 -1.14 2.00 -8.53
CA ILE A 30 -0.02 2.37 -7.63
C ILE A 30 0.68 3.67 -8.05
N TYR A 31 0.06 4.45 -8.94
CA TYR A 31 0.64 5.73 -9.36
C TYR A 31 0.60 6.75 -8.23
N ILE A 32 1.54 7.70 -8.26
CA ILE A 32 1.60 8.81 -7.31
C ILE A 32 0.31 9.63 -7.41
N GLN A 33 -0.32 9.89 -6.26
CA GLN A 33 -1.51 10.72 -6.16
C GLN A 33 -1.12 12.08 -5.58
N ALA A 34 -1.44 13.15 -6.31
CA ALA A 34 -1.12 14.51 -5.87
C ALA A 34 -1.75 14.80 -4.50
N ASN A 35 -0.98 15.47 -3.64
CA ASN A 35 -1.40 15.90 -2.29
C ASN A 35 -1.75 14.76 -1.32
N LYS A 36 -1.27 13.54 -1.55
CA LYS A 36 -1.42 12.42 -0.62
C LYS A 36 -0.08 11.81 -0.26
N SER A 37 0.10 11.53 1.02
CA SER A 37 1.20 10.69 1.50
C SER A 37 0.70 9.26 1.65
N LEU A 38 1.08 8.39 0.70
CA LEU A 38 0.58 7.03 0.57
C LEU A 38 1.70 6.00 0.67
N VAL A 39 1.42 4.93 1.40
CA VAL A 39 2.16 3.68 1.35
C VAL A 39 1.23 2.62 0.77
N THR A 40 1.73 1.83 -0.18
CA THR A 40 1.00 0.66 -0.69
C THR A 40 1.84 -0.60 -0.47
N LEU A 41 1.34 -1.53 0.35
CA LEU A 41 1.92 -2.87 0.42
C LEU A 41 1.33 -3.73 -0.70
N SER A 42 2.19 -4.45 -1.42
CA SER A 42 1.79 -5.28 -2.56
C SER A 42 2.31 -6.70 -2.39
N THR A 43 1.44 -7.69 -2.59
CA THR A 43 1.81 -9.11 -2.60
C THR A 43 1.07 -9.87 -3.70
N CYS A 44 1.53 -11.08 -4.00
CA CYS A 44 0.86 -11.98 -4.94
C CYS A 44 -0.46 -12.50 -4.36
N HIS A 45 -1.42 -12.78 -5.23
CA HIS A 45 -2.72 -13.34 -4.86
C HIS A 45 -3.29 -14.22 -5.98
N PRO A 46 -4.16 -15.20 -5.67
CA PRO A 46 -4.36 -15.84 -4.36
C PRO A 46 -3.33 -16.96 -4.12
N TYR A 47 -2.81 -17.11 -2.91
CA TYR A 47 -1.93 -18.24 -2.57
C TYR A 47 -2.62 -19.60 -2.84
N PRO A 48 -1.97 -20.60 -3.46
CA PRO A 48 -0.56 -20.66 -3.90
C PRO A 48 -0.30 -20.11 -5.32
N TYR A 49 -1.34 -19.63 -5.99
CA TYR A 49 -1.24 -18.98 -7.29
C TYR A 49 -0.77 -17.52 -7.16
N ASN A 50 -0.44 -16.90 -8.29
CA ASN A 50 0.17 -15.56 -8.30
C ASN A 50 -0.25 -14.69 -9.50
N TYR A 51 -1.40 -14.98 -10.10
CA TYR A 51 -1.90 -14.28 -11.28
C TYR A 51 -2.59 -12.94 -10.96
N GLN A 52 -2.72 -12.56 -9.68
CA GLN A 52 -3.23 -11.26 -9.23
C GLN A 52 -2.28 -10.62 -8.21
N ARG A 53 -2.55 -9.35 -7.87
CA ARG A 53 -1.88 -8.63 -6.78
C ARG A 53 -2.89 -8.18 -5.74
N TYR A 54 -2.59 -8.44 -4.48
CA TYR A 54 -3.31 -7.88 -3.34
C TYR A 54 -2.57 -6.62 -2.87
N LEU A 55 -3.25 -5.49 -2.99
CA LEU A 55 -2.75 -4.17 -2.61
C LEU A 55 -3.44 -3.72 -1.33
N VAL A 56 -2.66 -3.20 -0.39
CA VAL A 56 -3.14 -2.54 0.83
C VAL A 56 -2.63 -1.11 0.82
N TYR A 57 -3.55 -0.15 0.77
CA TYR A 57 -3.27 1.28 0.76
C TYR A 57 -3.38 1.83 2.18
N ALA A 58 -2.42 2.67 2.56
CA ALA A 58 -2.40 3.37 3.82
C ALA A 58 -1.97 4.83 3.63
N GLU A 59 -2.62 5.74 4.35
CA GLU A 59 -2.32 7.18 4.34
C GLU A 59 -1.59 7.58 5.63
N LEU A 60 -0.65 8.53 5.52
CA LEU A 60 0.13 9.02 6.67
C LEU A 60 -0.82 9.61 7.71
N VAL A 61 -0.63 9.26 8.98
CA VAL A 61 -1.30 9.91 10.09
C VAL A 61 -0.48 11.15 10.46
N GLU A 62 -0.92 12.32 10.02
CA GLU A 62 -0.35 13.59 10.49
C GLU A 62 -0.81 13.82 11.95
N ASN A 63 0.16 14.16 12.82
CA ASN A 63 -0.10 14.58 14.20
C ASN A 63 -0.41 16.07 14.27
#